data_AF-A0A2E5EA00-F1
#
_entry.id   AF-A0A2E5EA00-F1
#
_cell.length_a   1.000
_cell.length_b   1.000
_cell.length_c   1.000
_cell.angle_alpha   90.00
_cell.angle_beta   90.00
_cell.angle_gamma   90.00
#
_symmetry.space_group_name_H-M   'P 1'
#
loop_
_entity.id
_entity.type
_entity.pdbx_description
1 polymer ?
#
loop_
_entity_poly.entity_id
_entity_poly.type
_entity_poly.pdbx_seq_one_letter_code
_entity_poly.pdbx_strand_id
1 'polypeptide(L)'
;MTPMFSQAISERGLMISPIAMSFLLSAAAVAEPSIPELAVQSGRLNTLVAAVQAADLLDTLGGDGPFTVFAPTDEAFARIDQGTMTTLLEEPGHETLRRILAHHVVPGELDAEILVNRDSIETLAGTTLPLEVARGRLIVGDAVVESADIEASNGVVHLIDRVLLPPAPVSPLKAFLERAIERGVPLFNEGSPEACAAVYATALEAVTSTEGWGIDGQQRRNLRNTLKDTATINDPSERAWAYRRIMDALWSDMPMGPQATMDTKPLFDFANPREVGRWGVVVDGVMGGLSTGFIRQDDDTLLFTGETSLRNNGGFSSIRAGLPAGALAGYDAVRIRVKGDGRTWILGVRSQSGMGGDSYWTRFDTRKGEWMTVTAPISEMEHHFFGERIPGRISPSNIRGVEFYIYDKKAGPFSLQVESIEGVRGRSL
;
A
#
# COMPACT_ATOMS: atom_id res chain seq x y z
N MET A 1 -44.39 113.34 -7.61
CA MET A 1 -43.41 112.67 -6.74
C MET A 1 -42.40 112.01 -7.64
N THR A 2 -41.22 112.65 -7.71
CA THR A 2 -39.88 112.07 -7.62
C THR A 2 -39.54 110.82 -8.45
N PRO A 3 -38.36 110.79 -9.10
CA PRO A 3 -38.19 110.27 -10.44
C PRO A 3 -37.17 109.10 -10.50
N MET A 4 -36.85 108.67 -11.74
CA MET A 4 -35.49 108.31 -12.21
C MET A 4 -34.81 107.05 -11.59
N PHE A 5 -34.00 106.24 -12.26
CA PHE A 5 -33.14 106.28 -13.47
C PHE A 5 -33.01 104.78 -13.90
N SER A 6 -33.14 104.33 -15.16
CA SER A 6 -32.27 104.58 -16.34
C SER A 6 -30.80 104.24 -15.99
N GLN A 7 -30.03 103.38 -16.64
CA GLN A 7 -29.82 103.18 -18.07
C GLN A 7 -28.84 101.99 -18.21
N ALA A 8 -28.99 101.16 -19.24
CA ALA A 8 -28.02 100.94 -20.33
C ALA A 8 -26.63 100.40 -19.92
N ILE A 9 -26.11 99.40 -20.61
CA ILE A 9 -25.32 99.54 -21.85
C ILE A 9 -25.01 98.08 -22.27
N SER A 10 -25.30 97.69 -23.52
CA SER A 10 -24.29 97.42 -24.58
C SER A 10 -23.25 96.37 -24.17
N GLU A 11 -22.85 95.37 -24.91
CA GLU A 11 -23.00 94.95 -26.31
C GLU A 11 -22.14 93.67 -26.38
N ARG A 12 -22.45 92.78 -27.32
CA ARG A 12 -21.49 91.92 -28.04
C ARG A 12 -20.46 91.12 -27.21
N GLY A 13 -20.60 89.80 -27.24
CA GLY A 13 -19.52 88.92 -26.82
C GLY A 13 -19.71 87.47 -27.23
N LEU A 14 -19.41 87.18 -28.49
CA LEU A 14 -18.75 85.96 -28.97
C LEU A 14 -19.40 84.58 -28.71
N MET A 15 -19.74 83.93 -29.83
CA MET A 15 -19.98 82.49 -29.95
C MET A 15 -18.88 81.67 -29.27
N ILE A 16 -19.26 80.78 -28.35
CA ILE A 16 -18.47 79.60 -28.00
C ILE A 16 -19.44 78.41 -28.05
N SER A 17 -19.25 77.58 -29.07
CA SER A 17 -19.86 76.27 -29.22
C SER A 17 -19.53 75.41 -27.99
N PRO A 18 -20.51 74.80 -27.29
CA PRO A 18 -20.19 73.78 -26.31
C PRO A 18 -19.72 72.52 -27.05
N ILE A 19 -18.44 72.24 -26.90
CA ILE A 19 -17.84 70.93 -27.20
C ILE A 19 -18.70 69.87 -26.51
N ALA A 20 -19.32 68.98 -27.31
CA ALA A 20 -19.91 67.76 -26.81
C ALA A 20 -18.78 66.91 -26.21
N MET A 21 -18.64 66.95 -24.88
CA MET A 21 -17.80 66.02 -24.14
C MET A 21 -18.50 64.66 -24.20
N SER A 22 -18.18 63.86 -25.21
CA SER A 22 -18.51 62.44 -25.23
C SER A 22 -17.92 61.79 -23.99
N PHE A 23 -18.77 61.51 -23.00
CA PHE A 23 -18.49 60.49 -22.00
C PHE A 23 -18.46 59.15 -22.74
N LEU A 24 -17.26 58.73 -23.14
CA LEU A 24 -16.98 57.32 -23.36
C LEU A 24 -17.20 56.63 -22.01
N LEU A 25 -18.39 56.05 -21.85
CA LEU A 25 -18.62 55.04 -20.84
C LEU A 25 -17.69 53.87 -21.20
N SER A 26 -16.50 53.85 -20.60
CA SER A 26 -15.67 52.66 -20.61
C SER A 26 -16.44 51.59 -19.86
N ALA A 27 -17.18 50.77 -20.60
CA ALA A 27 -17.55 49.46 -20.10
C ALA A 27 -16.22 48.77 -19.80
N ALA A 28 -15.84 48.72 -18.53
CA ALA A 28 -14.90 47.71 -18.09
C ALA A 28 -15.54 46.40 -18.53
N ALA A 29 -14.96 45.75 -19.54
CA ALA A 29 -15.22 44.35 -19.79
C ALA A 29 -14.98 43.67 -18.44
N VAL A 30 -16.05 43.19 -17.80
CA VAL A 30 -15.91 42.31 -16.66
C VAL A 30 -15.34 41.04 -17.29
N ALA A 31 -14.01 40.95 -17.32
CA ALA A 31 -13.34 39.75 -17.75
C ALA A 31 -13.87 38.62 -16.86
N GLU A 32 -14.32 37.54 -17.48
CA GLU A 32 -14.81 36.40 -16.72
C GLU A 32 -13.69 35.93 -15.79
N PRO A 33 -14.01 35.57 -14.53
CA PRO A 33 -13.00 35.11 -13.61
C PRO A 33 -12.32 33.86 -14.17
N SER A 34 -11.00 33.77 -14.02
CA SER A 34 -10.25 32.55 -14.33
C SER A 34 -10.69 31.41 -13.42
N ILE A 35 -10.36 30.16 -13.76
CA ILE A 35 -10.75 28.99 -12.95
C ILE A 35 -10.36 29.15 -11.46
N PRO A 36 -9.14 29.59 -11.09
CA PRO A 36 -8.79 29.84 -9.69
C PRO A 36 -9.62 30.95 -9.03
N GLU A 37 -9.93 32.03 -9.75
CA GLU A 37 -10.73 33.15 -9.24
C GLU A 37 -12.20 32.76 -9.05
N LEU A 38 -12.75 31.96 -9.95
CA LEU A 38 -14.10 31.41 -9.84
C LEU A 38 -14.22 30.47 -8.63
N ALA A 39 -13.20 29.66 -8.38
CA ALA A 39 -13.13 28.80 -7.21
C ALA A 39 -13.16 29.61 -5.90
N VAL A 40 -12.40 30.70 -5.82
CA VAL A 40 -12.40 31.62 -4.66
C VAL A 40 -13.75 32.32 -4.47
N GLN A 41 -14.43 32.71 -5.55
CA GLN A 41 -15.71 33.43 -5.48
C GLN A 41 -16.91 32.53 -5.14
N SER A 42 -16.84 31.23 -5.47
CA SER A 42 -17.96 30.29 -5.33
C SER A 42 -18.36 29.98 -3.88
N GLY A 43 -17.47 30.17 -2.91
CA GLY A 43 -17.68 29.84 -1.49
C GLY A 43 -17.86 28.33 -1.19
N ARG A 44 -17.94 27.47 -2.20
CA ARG A 44 -18.13 26.01 -2.12
C ARG A 44 -16.88 25.20 -2.49
N LEU A 45 -15.80 25.89 -2.87
CA LEU A 45 -14.56 25.33 -3.40
C LEU A 45 -13.33 25.75 -2.59
N ASN A 46 -13.51 26.15 -1.32
CA ASN A 46 -12.41 26.67 -0.49
C ASN A 46 -11.33 25.60 -0.29
N THR A 47 -11.73 24.34 -0.16
CA THR A 47 -10.81 23.21 0.02
C THR A 47 -10.01 22.94 -1.26
N LEU A 48 -10.64 23.08 -2.43
CA LEU A 48 -9.98 22.94 -3.73
C LEU A 48 -8.95 24.05 -3.94
N VAL A 49 -9.27 25.30 -3.61
CA VAL A 49 -8.32 26.43 -3.70
C VAL A 49 -7.10 26.19 -2.81
N ALA A 50 -7.32 25.77 -1.55
CA ALA A 50 -6.23 25.43 -0.64
C ALA A 50 -5.36 24.28 -1.17
N ALA A 51 -5.97 23.25 -1.78
CA ALA A 51 -5.26 22.12 -2.38
C ALA A 51 -4.45 22.54 -3.61
N VAL A 52 -5.00 23.38 -4.50
CA VAL A 52 -4.31 23.89 -5.70
C VAL A 52 -3.14 24.80 -5.32
N GLN A 53 -3.29 25.61 -4.26
CA GLN A 53 -2.21 26.40 -3.67
C GLN A 53 -1.10 25.51 -3.09
N ALA A 54 -1.46 24.50 -2.30
CA ALA A 54 -0.49 23.57 -1.70
C ALA A 54 0.25 22.74 -2.75
N ALA A 55 -0.41 22.40 -3.86
CA ALA A 55 0.17 21.60 -4.94
C ALA A 55 0.87 22.43 -6.03
N ASP A 56 1.03 23.75 -5.86
CA ASP A 56 1.72 24.63 -6.80
C ASP A 56 1.18 24.50 -8.26
N LEU A 57 -0.12 24.28 -8.40
CA LEU A 57 -0.80 24.15 -9.70
C LEU A 57 -1.49 25.43 -10.14
N LEU A 58 -1.40 26.50 -9.35
CA LEU A 58 -1.95 27.83 -9.64
C LEU A 58 -1.49 28.35 -11.00
N ASP A 59 -0.20 28.27 -11.30
CA ASP A 59 0.36 28.77 -12.56
C ASP A 59 -0.08 27.93 -13.77
N THR A 60 -0.32 26.63 -13.57
CA THR A 60 -0.79 25.73 -14.63
C THR A 60 -2.27 25.98 -14.94
N LEU A 61 -3.10 26.14 -13.90
CA LEU A 61 -4.52 26.43 -14.03
C LEU A 61 -4.84 27.91 -14.29
N GLY A 62 -3.86 28.79 -14.13
CA GLY A 62 -3.93 30.21 -14.51
C GLY A 62 -3.31 30.52 -15.87
N GLY A 63 -2.76 29.52 -16.58
CA GLY A 63 -2.26 29.66 -17.94
C GLY A 63 -3.37 29.85 -18.99
N ASP A 64 -2.97 30.08 -20.25
CA ASP A 64 -3.84 30.52 -21.35
C ASP A 64 -5.00 29.56 -21.73
N GLY A 65 -5.05 28.34 -21.19
CA GLY A 65 -6.13 27.39 -21.45
C GLY A 65 -6.26 26.98 -22.94
N PRO A 66 -7.37 26.35 -23.35
CA PRO A 66 -8.54 26.01 -22.53
C PRO A 66 -8.35 24.74 -21.70
N PHE A 67 -8.91 24.74 -20.48
CA PHE A 67 -8.96 23.58 -19.59
C PHE A 67 -10.40 23.22 -19.22
N THR A 68 -10.66 21.94 -18.96
CA THR A 68 -11.89 21.49 -18.33
C THR A 68 -11.54 20.97 -16.94
N VAL A 69 -12.16 21.52 -15.90
CA VAL A 69 -11.86 21.17 -14.50
C VAL A 69 -13.09 20.58 -13.85
N PHE A 70 -12.96 19.33 -13.40
CA PHE A 70 -13.97 18.69 -12.55
C PHE A 70 -13.67 19.08 -11.10
N ALA A 71 -14.43 20.03 -10.55
CA ALA A 71 -14.17 20.62 -9.24
C ALA A 71 -15.01 19.94 -8.15
N PRO A 72 -14.41 19.18 -7.21
CA PRO A 72 -15.14 18.62 -6.08
C PRO A 72 -15.60 19.71 -5.14
N THR A 73 -16.83 19.60 -4.64
CA THR A 73 -17.36 20.52 -3.63
C THR A 73 -16.71 20.28 -2.26
N ASP A 74 -16.79 21.26 -1.36
CA ASP A 74 -16.33 21.08 0.03
C ASP A 74 -17.00 19.86 0.71
N GLU A 75 -18.24 19.52 0.33
CA GLU A 75 -18.94 18.31 0.79
C GLU A 75 -18.33 17.01 0.24
N ALA A 76 -17.83 17.04 -1.01
CA ALA A 76 -17.10 15.93 -1.60
C ALA A 76 -15.78 15.66 -0.86
N PHE A 77 -15.07 16.73 -0.48
CA PHE A 77 -13.86 16.63 0.35
C PHE A 77 -14.16 16.14 1.77
N ALA A 78 -15.28 16.53 2.37
CA ALA A 78 -15.69 16.08 3.70
C ALA A 78 -16.02 14.57 3.77
N ARG A 79 -16.25 13.92 2.62
CA ARG A 79 -16.45 12.45 2.53
C ARG A 79 -15.13 11.67 2.56
N ILE A 80 -13.99 12.34 2.35
CA ILE A 80 -12.67 11.73 2.53
C ILE A 80 -12.39 11.67 4.04
N ASP A 81 -11.80 10.57 4.50
CA ASP A 81 -11.42 10.45 5.89
C ASP A 81 -10.39 11.54 6.28
N GLN A 82 -10.53 12.11 7.48
CA GLN A 82 -9.70 13.24 7.92
C GLN A 82 -8.20 12.88 8.02
N GLY A 83 -7.87 11.59 8.20
CA GLY A 83 -6.49 11.11 8.26
C GLY A 83 -5.79 11.18 6.91
N THR A 84 -6.47 10.76 5.85
CA THR A 84 -6.01 10.82 4.45
C THR A 84 -5.82 12.25 3.99
N MET A 85 -6.76 13.16 4.31
CA MET A 85 -6.62 14.57 3.94
C MET A 85 -5.42 15.24 4.63
N THR A 86 -5.22 14.96 5.92
CA THR A 86 -4.06 15.49 6.68
C THR A 86 -2.75 15.00 6.05
N THR A 87 -2.70 13.73 5.65
CA THR A 87 -1.51 13.12 5.03
C THR A 87 -1.22 13.70 3.64
N LEU A 88 -2.25 14.02 2.84
CA LEU A 88 -2.10 14.62 1.51
C LEU A 88 -1.64 16.08 1.56
N LEU A 89 -1.96 16.81 2.63
CA LEU A 89 -1.60 18.22 2.82
C LEU A 89 -0.19 18.41 3.44
N GLU A 90 0.39 17.38 4.04
CA GLU A 90 1.78 17.39 4.51
C GLU A 90 2.76 17.13 3.35
N GLU A 91 4.00 17.63 3.47
CA GLU A 91 5.06 17.53 2.44
C GLU A 91 5.23 16.15 1.77
N PRO A 92 5.16 14.99 2.48
CA PRO A 92 5.23 13.68 1.82
C PRO A 92 4.08 13.39 0.85
N GLY A 93 2.94 14.07 1.03
CA GLY A 93 1.70 13.89 0.28
C GLY A 93 1.54 14.83 -0.92
N HIS A 94 2.35 15.89 -1.04
CA HIS A 94 2.17 16.93 -2.07
C HIS A 94 2.25 16.42 -3.51
N GLU A 95 3.14 15.47 -3.81
CA GLU A 95 3.21 14.86 -5.14
C GLU A 95 1.95 14.05 -5.46
N THR A 96 1.42 13.34 -4.45
CA THR A 96 0.16 12.61 -4.58
C THR A 96 -1.00 13.58 -4.76
N LEU A 97 -1.02 14.68 -4.01
CA LEU A 97 -2.02 15.74 -4.13
C LEU A 97 -1.96 16.41 -5.51
N ARG A 98 -0.77 16.73 -6.03
CA ARG A 98 -0.58 17.29 -7.37
C ARG A 98 -1.13 16.37 -8.45
N ARG A 99 -0.87 15.06 -8.32
CA ARG A 99 -1.39 14.05 -9.25
C ARG A 99 -2.91 13.89 -9.16
N ILE A 100 -3.48 13.90 -7.95
CA ILE A 100 -4.95 13.90 -7.75
C ILE A 100 -5.55 15.13 -8.42
N LEU A 101 -4.98 16.32 -8.22
CA LEU A 101 -5.49 17.54 -8.83
C LEU A 101 -5.34 17.52 -10.35
N ALA A 102 -4.20 17.09 -10.89
CA ALA A 102 -4.01 16.91 -12.32
C ALA A 102 -4.96 15.86 -12.94
N HIS A 103 -5.47 14.92 -12.15
CA HIS A 103 -6.49 13.96 -12.59
C HIS A 103 -7.88 14.60 -12.73
N HIS A 104 -8.14 15.73 -12.06
CA HIS A 104 -9.38 16.48 -12.20
C HIS A 104 -9.34 17.47 -13.37
N VAL A 105 -8.20 17.62 -14.03
CA VAL A 105 -7.99 18.61 -15.10
C VAL A 105 -7.82 17.90 -16.42
N VAL A 106 -8.55 18.35 -17.42
CA VAL A 106 -8.52 17.82 -18.78
C VAL A 106 -8.14 18.94 -19.74
N PRO A 107 -7.18 18.72 -20.66
CA PRO A 107 -6.86 19.72 -21.68
C PRO A 107 -8.03 19.86 -22.67
N GLY A 108 -8.35 21.09 -23.04
CA GLY A 108 -9.46 21.42 -23.91
C GLY A 108 -10.69 21.92 -23.17
N GLU A 109 -11.60 22.52 -23.93
CA GLU A 109 -12.91 22.96 -23.46
C GLU A 109 -13.95 21.88 -23.79
N LEU A 110 -14.45 21.19 -22.77
CA LEU A 110 -15.39 20.09 -22.90
C LEU A 110 -16.62 20.42 -22.05
N ASP A 111 -17.67 20.87 -22.71
CA ASP A 111 -19.00 21.03 -22.12
C ASP A 111 -19.69 19.67 -21.92
N ALA A 112 -20.82 19.67 -21.22
CA ALA A 112 -21.60 18.48 -20.95
C ALA A 112 -22.06 17.79 -22.25
N GLU A 113 -22.37 18.54 -23.29
CA GLU A 113 -22.80 17.99 -24.59
C GLU A 113 -21.69 17.17 -25.25
N ILE A 114 -20.45 17.63 -25.19
CA ILE A 114 -19.29 16.89 -25.69
C ILE A 114 -19.02 15.67 -24.81
N LEU A 115 -19.12 15.82 -23.49
CA LEU A 115 -18.80 14.75 -22.53
C LEU A 115 -19.78 13.57 -22.61
N VAL A 116 -21.09 13.82 -22.76
CA VAL A 116 -22.09 12.72 -22.84
C VAL A 116 -21.94 11.85 -24.09
N ASN A 117 -21.21 12.32 -25.11
CA ASN A 117 -20.98 11.61 -26.37
C ASN A 117 -19.63 10.89 -26.44
N ARG A 118 -18.90 10.79 -25.32
CA ARG A 118 -17.61 10.11 -25.23
C ARG A 118 -17.67 8.98 -24.22
N ASP A 119 -16.89 7.93 -24.47
CA ASP A 119 -16.74 6.81 -23.52
C ASP A 119 -15.69 7.13 -22.43
N SER A 120 -14.71 7.99 -22.75
CA SER A 120 -13.66 8.38 -21.82
C SER A 120 -12.89 9.64 -22.27
N ILE A 121 -12.13 10.23 -21.34
CA ILE A 121 -11.26 11.41 -21.57
C ILE A 121 -9.90 11.24 -20.90
N GLU A 122 -8.87 11.84 -21.47
CA GLU A 122 -7.51 11.84 -20.93
C GLU A 122 -7.28 13.11 -20.09
N THR A 123 -6.71 12.93 -18.90
CA THR A 123 -6.44 13.99 -17.92
C THR A 123 -5.00 14.50 -18.02
N LEU A 124 -4.69 15.66 -17.43
CA LEU A 124 -3.31 16.16 -17.33
C LEU A 124 -2.40 15.22 -16.52
N ALA A 125 -2.96 14.36 -15.67
CA ALA A 125 -2.20 13.31 -14.99
C ALA A 125 -1.77 12.13 -15.89
N GLY A 126 -2.09 12.15 -17.20
CA GLY A 126 -1.81 11.06 -18.14
C GLY A 126 -2.67 9.81 -17.93
N THR A 127 -3.74 9.95 -17.16
CA THR A 127 -4.71 8.90 -16.85
C THR A 127 -6.03 9.11 -17.60
N THR A 128 -6.84 8.07 -17.70
CA THR A 128 -8.14 8.10 -18.38
C THR A 128 -9.29 8.10 -17.39
N LEU A 129 -10.25 9.01 -17.57
CA LEU A 129 -11.53 9.03 -16.85
C LEU A 129 -12.62 8.40 -17.74
N PRO A 130 -13.29 7.32 -17.29
CA PRO A 130 -14.47 6.81 -17.97
C PRO A 130 -15.64 7.79 -17.81
N LEU A 131 -16.50 7.86 -18.82
CA LEU A 131 -17.69 8.70 -18.84
C LEU A 131 -18.92 7.81 -18.98
N GLU A 132 -19.92 8.06 -18.15
CA GLU A 132 -21.19 7.33 -18.18
C GLU A 132 -22.36 8.30 -17.99
N VAL A 133 -23.49 8.02 -18.66
CA VAL A 133 -24.75 8.70 -18.38
C VAL A 133 -25.69 7.73 -17.69
N ALA A 134 -25.91 7.92 -16.39
CA ALA A 134 -26.83 7.10 -15.62
C ALA A 134 -27.95 7.96 -15.02
N ARG A 135 -29.21 7.55 -15.26
CA ARG A 135 -30.41 8.23 -14.73
C ARG A 135 -30.47 9.72 -15.09
N GLY A 136 -30.03 10.08 -16.30
CA GLY A 136 -30.04 11.46 -16.79
C GLY A 136 -28.99 12.38 -16.16
N ARG A 137 -27.98 11.81 -15.49
CA ARG A 137 -26.84 12.56 -14.94
C ARG A 137 -25.54 12.04 -15.54
N LEU A 138 -24.63 12.97 -15.85
CA LEU A 138 -23.27 12.67 -16.26
C LEU A 138 -22.47 12.18 -15.05
N ILE A 139 -21.80 11.05 -15.22
CA ILE A 139 -20.88 10.43 -14.26
C ILE A 139 -19.50 10.45 -14.90
N VAL A 140 -18.53 10.96 -14.17
CA VAL A 140 -17.13 11.02 -14.58
C VAL A 140 -16.34 10.19 -13.58
N GLY A 141 -15.71 9.10 -14.01
CA GLY A 141 -15.15 8.12 -13.09
C GLY A 141 -16.24 7.51 -12.20
N ASP A 142 -16.21 7.83 -10.92
CA ASP A 142 -17.19 7.44 -9.91
C ASP A 142 -17.99 8.64 -9.35
N ALA A 143 -17.75 9.85 -9.87
CA ALA A 143 -18.34 11.09 -9.39
C ALA A 143 -19.53 11.54 -10.24
N VAL A 144 -20.60 12.00 -9.60
CA VAL A 144 -21.76 12.58 -10.27
C VAL A 144 -21.51 14.07 -10.48
N VAL A 145 -21.74 14.56 -11.69
CA VAL A 145 -21.72 15.99 -12.00
C VAL A 145 -22.99 16.64 -11.43
N GLU A 146 -22.83 17.53 -10.45
CA GLU A 146 -23.91 18.26 -9.78
C GLU A 146 -24.31 19.52 -10.56
N SER A 147 -23.32 20.23 -11.10
CA SER A 147 -23.50 21.43 -11.91
C SER A 147 -22.48 21.38 -13.04
N ALA A 148 -22.96 21.42 -14.27
CA ALA A 148 -22.11 21.40 -15.46
C ALA A 148 -21.98 22.81 -16.07
N ASP A 149 -21.03 22.96 -16.98
CA ASP A 149 -20.92 24.09 -17.91
C ASP A 149 -20.76 25.46 -17.24
N ILE A 150 -19.94 25.53 -16.19
CA ILE A 150 -19.60 26.81 -15.56
C ILE A 150 -18.45 27.45 -16.34
N GLU A 151 -18.74 28.49 -17.10
CA GLU A 151 -17.76 29.23 -17.91
C GLU A 151 -16.73 29.96 -17.03
N ALA A 152 -15.46 29.85 -17.41
CA ALA A 152 -14.33 30.58 -16.86
C ALA A 152 -13.47 31.13 -17.99
N SER A 153 -12.72 32.20 -17.76
CA SER A 153 -11.97 32.86 -18.85
C SER A 153 -10.89 32.01 -19.53
N ASN A 154 -10.51 30.88 -18.93
CA ASN A 154 -9.55 29.93 -19.48
C ASN A 154 -10.06 28.49 -19.53
N GLY A 155 -11.40 28.29 -19.53
CA GLY A 155 -11.97 26.95 -19.62
C GLY A 155 -13.39 26.77 -19.08
N VAL A 156 -13.75 25.53 -18.78
CA VAL A 156 -15.05 25.14 -18.22
C VAL A 156 -14.87 24.38 -16.91
N VAL A 157 -15.71 24.67 -15.92
CA VAL A 157 -15.74 23.98 -14.62
C VAL A 157 -17.02 23.16 -14.50
N HIS A 158 -16.87 21.90 -14.07
CA HIS A 158 -17.98 21.00 -13.72
C HIS A 158 -17.88 20.64 -12.24
N LEU A 159 -18.90 20.97 -11.45
CA LEU A 159 -18.95 20.60 -10.02
C LEU A 159 -19.29 19.12 -9.86
N ILE A 160 -18.54 18.41 -9.03
CA ILE A 160 -18.74 16.98 -8.77
C ILE A 160 -18.93 16.68 -7.28
N ASP A 161 -19.66 15.60 -6.97
CA ASP A 161 -20.03 15.21 -5.61
C ASP A 161 -18.98 14.34 -4.88
N ARG A 162 -17.89 14.00 -5.56
CA ARG A 162 -16.79 13.14 -5.08
C ARG A 162 -15.45 13.61 -5.64
N VAL A 163 -14.37 13.27 -4.94
CA VAL A 163 -13.01 13.48 -5.42
C VAL A 163 -12.60 12.30 -6.31
N LEU A 164 -12.15 12.59 -7.53
CA LEU A 164 -11.63 11.61 -8.48
C LEU A 164 -10.23 11.18 -8.05
N LEU A 165 -10.07 9.88 -7.77
CA LEU A 165 -8.79 9.31 -7.41
C LEU A 165 -8.14 8.68 -8.64
N PRO A 166 -6.93 9.12 -9.05
CA PRO A 166 -6.25 8.51 -10.18
C PRO A 166 -5.95 7.04 -9.86
N PRO A 167 -6.01 6.13 -10.85
CA PRO A 167 -5.57 4.75 -10.66
C PRO A 167 -4.14 4.76 -10.11
N ALA A 168 -3.78 3.82 -9.23
CA ALA A 168 -2.43 3.76 -8.66
C ALA A 168 -1.38 3.82 -9.79
N PRO A 169 -0.31 4.63 -9.67
CA PRO A 169 0.64 4.76 -10.75
C PRO A 169 1.28 3.39 -10.96
N VAL A 170 1.12 2.79 -12.15
CA VAL A 170 1.92 1.63 -12.50
C VAL A 170 3.36 2.10 -12.62
N SER A 171 4.20 1.71 -11.64
CA SER A 171 5.61 2.11 -11.67
C SER A 171 6.24 1.69 -13.01
N PRO A 172 7.18 2.48 -13.60
CA PRO A 172 7.85 2.09 -14.85
C PRO A 172 8.48 0.69 -14.77
N LEU A 173 8.96 0.33 -13.57
CA LEU A 173 9.41 -1.01 -13.23
C LEU A 173 8.31 -2.07 -13.39
N LYS A 174 7.14 -1.82 -12.81
CA LYS A 174 5.97 -2.69 -12.88
C LYS A 174 5.56 -2.92 -14.34
N ALA A 175 5.38 -1.87 -15.14
CA ALA A 175 5.02 -2.00 -16.55
C ALA A 175 6.08 -2.79 -17.37
N PHE A 176 7.37 -2.62 -17.04
CA PHE A 176 8.45 -3.37 -17.69
C PHE A 176 8.41 -4.86 -17.33
N LEU A 177 8.15 -5.20 -16.07
CA LEU A 177 8.06 -6.57 -15.61
C LEU A 177 6.80 -7.29 -16.16
N GLU A 178 5.67 -6.61 -16.36
CA GLU A 178 4.48 -7.20 -17.03
C GLU A 178 4.83 -7.73 -18.39
N ARG A 179 5.47 -6.90 -19.22
CA ARG A 179 5.83 -7.28 -20.58
C ARG A 179 6.77 -8.49 -20.61
N ALA A 180 7.62 -8.63 -19.60
CA ALA A 180 8.47 -9.80 -19.45
C ALA A 180 7.65 -11.04 -19.06
N ILE A 181 6.69 -10.90 -18.13
CA ILE A 181 5.76 -11.96 -17.70
C ILE A 181 4.88 -12.42 -18.87
N GLU A 182 4.26 -11.49 -19.59
CA GLU A 182 3.42 -11.75 -20.77
C GLU A 182 4.16 -12.53 -21.86
N ARG A 183 5.47 -12.29 -22.01
CA ARG A 183 6.33 -13.02 -22.96
C ARG A 183 6.80 -14.38 -22.42
N GLY A 184 7.00 -14.51 -21.11
CA GLY A 184 7.51 -15.74 -20.50
C GLY A 184 6.44 -16.80 -20.24
N VAL A 185 5.24 -16.40 -19.82
CA VAL A 185 4.15 -17.34 -19.45
C VAL A 185 3.76 -18.28 -20.60
N PRO A 186 3.60 -17.82 -21.86
CA PRO A 186 3.32 -18.73 -22.98
C PRO A 186 4.43 -19.76 -23.19
N LEU A 187 5.70 -19.34 -23.13
CA LEU A 187 6.86 -20.22 -23.29
C LEU A 187 6.90 -21.33 -22.23
N PHE A 188 6.56 -20.98 -20.98
CA PHE A 188 6.46 -21.96 -19.90
C PHE A 188 5.34 -22.98 -20.17
N ASN A 189 4.15 -22.49 -20.52
CA ASN A 189 2.97 -23.32 -20.77
C ASN A 189 3.11 -24.21 -22.02
N GLU A 190 3.92 -23.78 -23.00
CA GLU A 190 4.26 -24.55 -24.21
C GLU A 190 5.38 -25.59 -23.96
N GLY A 191 5.81 -25.78 -22.71
CA GLY A 191 6.81 -26.78 -22.34
C GLY A 191 8.25 -26.33 -22.54
N SER A 192 8.50 -25.02 -22.64
CA SER A 192 9.84 -24.40 -22.76
C SER A 192 10.21 -23.57 -21.52
N PRO A 193 10.31 -24.17 -20.32
CA PRO A 193 10.62 -23.46 -19.07
C PRO A 193 12.00 -22.80 -19.09
N GLU A 194 12.96 -23.35 -19.85
CA GLU A 194 14.28 -22.75 -20.07
C GLU A 194 14.18 -21.38 -20.77
N ALA A 195 13.35 -21.30 -21.83
CA ALA A 195 13.13 -20.06 -22.56
C ALA A 195 12.38 -19.03 -21.71
N CYS A 196 11.40 -19.48 -20.91
CA CYS A 196 10.74 -18.63 -19.92
C CYS A 196 11.74 -18.07 -18.89
N ALA A 197 12.60 -18.92 -18.33
CA ALA A 197 13.62 -18.51 -17.37
C ALA A 197 14.58 -17.48 -17.97
N ALA A 198 14.99 -17.65 -19.22
CA ALA A 198 15.86 -16.71 -19.93
C ALA A 198 15.21 -15.33 -20.13
N VAL A 199 13.91 -15.30 -20.47
CA VAL A 199 13.15 -14.04 -20.59
C VAL A 199 13.09 -13.30 -19.25
N TYR A 200 12.79 -14.01 -18.17
CA TYR A 200 12.72 -13.40 -16.83
C TYR A 200 14.08 -12.94 -16.31
N ALA A 201 15.12 -13.76 -16.49
CA ALA A 201 16.49 -13.42 -16.12
C ALA A 201 16.95 -12.14 -16.85
N THR A 202 16.75 -12.07 -18.17
CA THR A 202 17.11 -10.90 -18.98
C THR A 202 16.42 -9.62 -18.50
N ALA A 203 15.13 -9.70 -18.20
CA ALA A 203 14.38 -8.57 -17.67
C ALA A 203 14.93 -8.12 -16.31
N LEU A 204 15.15 -9.05 -15.38
CA LEU A 204 15.70 -8.72 -14.05
C LEU A 204 17.14 -8.20 -14.12
N GLU A 205 17.96 -8.69 -15.05
CA GLU A 205 19.30 -8.16 -15.31
C GLU A 205 19.25 -6.72 -15.83
N ALA A 206 18.33 -6.40 -16.74
CA ALA A 206 18.09 -5.03 -17.20
C ALA A 206 17.66 -4.12 -16.04
N VAL A 207 16.81 -4.60 -15.14
CA VAL A 207 16.45 -3.89 -13.91
C VAL A 207 17.69 -3.60 -13.04
N THR A 208 18.62 -4.55 -12.92
CA THR A 208 19.86 -4.33 -12.15
C THR A 208 20.92 -3.47 -12.84
N SER A 209 20.84 -3.30 -14.16
CA SER A 209 21.87 -2.68 -14.99
C SER A 209 21.50 -1.28 -15.45
N THR A 210 20.23 -0.91 -15.36
CA THR A 210 19.71 0.40 -15.77
C THR A 210 19.20 1.20 -14.56
N GLU A 211 19.36 2.52 -14.62
CA GLU A 211 18.82 3.46 -13.63
C GLU A 211 17.39 3.90 -14.02
N GLY A 212 16.69 4.60 -13.13
CA GLY A 212 15.33 5.10 -13.43
C GLY A 212 14.17 4.14 -13.10
N TRP A 213 14.45 2.96 -12.55
CA TRP A 213 13.42 2.00 -12.12
C TRP A 213 12.83 2.28 -10.73
N GLY A 214 13.27 3.33 -10.03
CA GLY A 214 12.86 3.60 -8.65
C GLY A 214 13.47 2.62 -7.62
N ILE A 215 14.50 1.85 -7.99
CA ILE A 215 15.26 0.99 -7.06
C ILE A 215 16.58 1.63 -6.65
N ASP A 216 16.86 1.62 -5.36
CA ASP A 216 18.08 2.19 -4.78
C ASP A 216 19.33 1.31 -5.01
N GLY A 217 20.50 1.81 -4.65
CA GLY A 217 21.77 1.10 -4.85
C GLY A 217 21.90 -0.20 -4.05
N GLN A 218 21.29 -0.28 -2.87
CA GLN A 218 21.32 -1.46 -2.00
C GLN A 218 20.38 -2.55 -2.55
N GLN A 219 19.17 -2.16 -2.94
CA GLN A 219 18.17 -2.99 -3.60
C GLN A 219 18.72 -3.59 -4.88
N ARG A 220 19.41 -2.78 -5.69
CA ARG A 220 20.08 -3.22 -6.91
C ARG A 220 21.18 -4.25 -6.64
N ARG A 221 21.97 -4.08 -5.57
CA ARG A 221 22.98 -5.07 -5.14
C ARG A 221 22.35 -6.37 -4.65
N ASN A 222 21.29 -6.27 -3.85
CA ASN A 222 20.57 -7.43 -3.33
C ASN A 222 19.92 -8.24 -4.44
N LEU A 223 19.27 -7.54 -5.38
CA LEU A 223 18.70 -8.15 -6.58
C LEU A 223 19.79 -8.87 -7.37
N ARG A 224 20.93 -8.22 -7.63
CA ARG A 224 22.07 -8.84 -8.34
C ARG A 224 22.58 -10.12 -7.67
N ASN A 225 22.67 -10.16 -6.34
CA ASN A 225 23.08 -11.36 -5.62
C ASN A 225 22.02 -12.46 -5.71
N THR A 226 20.74 -12.11 -5.57
CA THR A 226 19.62 -13.04 -5.71
C THR A 226 19.57 -13.65 -7.12
N LEU A 227 19.85 -12.86 -8.16
CA LEU A 227 19.90 -13.35 -9.53
C LEU A 227 21.06 -14.33 -9.74
N LYS A 228 22.22 -14.09 -9.14
CA LYS A 228 23.36 -15.03 -9.18
C LYS A 228 23.00 -16.37 -8.57
N ASP A 229 22.38 -16.36 -7.39
CA ASP A 229 21.97 -17.59 -6.71
C ASP A 229 20.89 -18.33 -7.51
N THR A 230 19.91 -17.59 -8.05
CA THR A 230 18.83 -18.15 -8.87
C THR A 230 19.35 -18.79 -10.16
N ALA A 231 20.41 -18.23 -10.76
CA ALA A 231 21.04 -18.78 -11.96
C ALA A 231 21.70 -20.16 -11.72
N THR A 232 21.97 -20.54 -10.46
CA THR A 232 22.56 -21.85 -10.12
C THR A 232 21.55 -22.98 -10.01
N ILE A 233 20.24 -22.68 -10.01
CA ILE A 233 19.19 -23.69 -9.98
C ILE A 233 19.25 -24.50 -11.27
N ASN A 234 19.40 -25.82 -11.19
CA ASN A 234 19.54 -26.66 -12.39
C ASN A 234 18.21 -26.93 -13.11
N ASP A 235 17.12 -27.11 -12.35
CA ASP A 235 15.81 -27.38 -12.93
C ASP A 235 15.25 -26.10 -13.59
N PRO A 236 14.98 -26.10 -14.92
CA PRO A 236 14.53 -24.90 -15.61
C PRO A 236 13.15 -24.39 -15.14
N SER A 237 12.29 -25.30 -14.67
CA SER A 237 10.96 -24.93 -14.18
C SER A 237 11.05 -24.25 -12.82
N GLU A 238 11.83 -24.82 -11.91
CA GLU A 238 12.14 -24.23 -10.61
C GLU A 238 12.83 -22.87 -10.77
N ARG A 239 13.75 -22.75 -11.72
CA ARG A 239 14.46 -21.51 -12.04
C ARG A 239 13.53 -20.43 -12.59
N ALA A 240 12.62 -20.77 -13.51
CA ALA A 240 11.60 -19.85 -14.02
C ALA A 240 10.68 -19.35 -12.88
N TRP A 241 10.22 -20.25 -12.00
CA TRP A 241 9.43 -19.88 -10.83
C TRP A 241 10.19 -19.03 -9.82
N ALA A 242 11.48 -19.29 -9.62
CA ALA A 242 12.32 -18.47 -8.75
C ALA A 242 12.45 -17.04 -9.28
N TYR A 243 12.71 -16.85 -10.58
CA TYR A 243 12.70 -15.52 -11.19
C TYR A 243 11.32 -14.85 -11.13
N ARG A 244 10.22 -15.60 -11.34
CA ARG A 244 8.86 -15.07 -11.23
C ARG A 244 8.58 -14.47 -9.85
N ARG A 245 9.00 -15.15 -8.77
CA ARG A 245 8.87 -14.65 -7.40
C ARG A 245 9.67 -13.37 -7.15
N ILE A 246 10.83 -13.21 -7.78
CA ILE A 246 11.62 -11.97 -7.70
C ILE A 246 10.85 -10.82 -8.37
N MET A 247 10.25 -11.08 -9.54
CA MET A 247 9.41 -10.09 -10.23
C MET A 247 8.18 -9.72 -9.40
N ASP A 248 7.51 -10.69 -8.77
CA ASP A 248 6.38 -10.44 -7.85
C ASP A 248 6.79 -9.60 -6.63
N ALA A 249 7.97 -9.83 -6.08
CA ALA A 249 8.48 -9.02 -4.98
C ALA A 249 8.72 -7.56 -5.40
N LEU A 250 9.11 -7.31 -6.66
CA LEU A 250 9.25 -5.98 -7.24
C LEU A 250 7.90 -5.35 -7.64
N TRP A 251 6.83 -6.14 -7.74
CA TRP A 251 5.50 -5.77 -8.25
C TRP A 251 4.60 -5.08 -7.22
N SER A 252 4.71 -5.48 -5.96
CA SER A 252 3.62 -5.34 -4.98
C SER A 252 3.43 -3.94 -4.39
N ASP A 253 4.15 -2.90 -4.82
CA ASP A 253 4.30 -1.62 -4.08
C ASP A 253 4.53 -1.81 -2.57
N MET A 254 4.97 -3.02 -2.17
CA MET A 254 5.68 -3.16 -0.93
C MET A 254 6.86 -2.22 -1.07
N PRO A 255 7.19 -1.47 -0.02
CA PRO A 255 8.43 -0.75 -0.04
C PRO A 255 9.51 -1.76 -0.45
N MET A 256 10.07 -1.56 -1.64
CA MET A 256 11.49 -1.34 -1.71
C MET A 256 11.75 -0.06 -0.90
N GLY A 257 11.45 -0.15 0.39
CA GLY A 257 11.77 0.85 1.37
C GLY A 257 13.27 0.76 1.55
N PRO A 258 13.82 1.44 2.56
CA PRO A 258 15.11 0.97 3.00
C PRO A 258 14.96 -0.55 3.18
N GLN A 259 16.00 -1.32 2.89
CA GLN A 259 16.30 -2.25 3.96
C GLN A 259 16.45 -1.36 5.21
N ALA A 260 15.34 -1.04 5.90
CA ALA A 260 15.25 -1.43 7.28
C ALA A 260 15.72 -2.87 7.16
N THR A 261 17.01 -3.06 7.39
CA THR A 261 17.48 -4.01 8.38
C THR A 261 16.29 -4.83 8.82
N MET A 262 15.79 -5.71 7.94
CA MET A 262 14.77 -6.64 8.29
C MET A 262 15.63 -7.69 8.95
N ASP A 263 16.01 -7.30 10.16
CA ASP A 263 16.46 -8.15 11.20
C ASP A 263 15.36 -9.16 11.47
N THR A 264 14.20 -9.17 10.78
CA THR A 264 13.19 -10.22 10.87
C THR A 264 12.65 -10.70 9.49
N LYS A 265 12.07 -11.90 9.42
CA LYS A 265 11.38 -12.51 8.26
C LYS A 265 10.18 -13.33 8.73
N PRO A 266 8.95 -13.03 8.30
CA PRO A 266 7.78 -13.83 8.66
C PRO A 266 7.89 -15.25 8.08
N LEU A 267 7.52 -16.25 8.89
CA LEU A 267 7.56 -17.67 8.53
C LEU A 267 6.18 -18.24 8.19
N PHE A 268 5.12 -17.61 8.70
CA PHE A 268 3.73 -18.01 8.51
C PHE A 268 2.85 -16.77 8.38
N ASP A 269 1.74 -16.90 7.66
CA ASP A 269 0.68 -15.92 7.55
C ASP A 269 -0.59 -16.51 8.17
N PHE A 270 -0.90 -16.14 9.41
CA PHE A 270 -2.04 -16.70 10.14
C PHE A 270 -3.39 -16.06 9.79
N ALA A 271 -3.40 -14.98 8.98
CA ALA A 271 -4.62 -14.49 8.35
C ALA A 271 -5.13 -15.49 7.29
N ASN A 272 -4.23 -16.30 6.71
CA ASN A 272 -4.57 -17.34 5.76
C ASN A 272 -4.98 -18.66 6.46
N PRO A 273 -6.26 -19.10 6.35
CA PRO A 273 -6.72 -20.34 6.99
C PRO A 273 -5.96 -21.60 6.52
N ARG A 274 -5.42 -21.58 5.29
CA ARG A 274 -4.64 -22.70 4.76
C ARG A 274 -3.31 -22.85 5.49
N GLU A 275 -2.70 -21.76 5.92
CA GLU A 275 -1.46 -21.80 6.71
C GLU A 275 -1.72 -22.34 8.12
N VAL A 276 -2.82 -21.94 8.77
CA VAL A 276 -3.26 -22.54 10.04
C VAL A 276 -3.50 -24.05 9.88
N GLY A 277 -4.12 -24.48 8.79
CA GLY A 277 -4.36 -25.89 8.47
C GLY A 277 -3.11 -26.75 8.26
N ARG A 278 -1.92 -26.15 8.12
CA ARG A 278 -0.63 -26.87 8.03
C ARG A 278 -0.10 -27.31 9.39
N TRP A 279 -0.66 -26.79 10.48
CA TRP A 279 -0.22 -27.13 11.84
C TRP A 279 -0.89 -28.41 12.33
N GLY A 280 -0.08 -29.34 12.83
CA GLY A 280 -0.53 -30.60 13.39
C GLY A 280 -0.42 -30.62 14.91
N VAL A 281 -1.46 -31.13 15.59
CA VAL A 281 -1.45 -31.40 17.03
C VAL A 281 -0.76 -32.73 17.30
N VAL A 282 0.09 -32.77 18.33
CA VAL A 282 0.63 -34.02 18.88
C VAL A 282 0.41 -34.04 20.39
N VAL A 283 -0.15 -35.13 20.88
CA VAL A 283 -0.47 -35.34 22.30
C VAL A 283 0.22 -36.59 22.85
N ASP A 284 0.20 -36.73 24.17
CA ASP A 284 0.83 -37.84 24.91
C ASP A 284 0.09 -39.19 24.84
N GLY A 285 -0.92 -39.31 23.97
CA GLY A 285 -1.75 -40.52 23.84
C GLY A 285 -0.98 -41.80 23.52
N VAL A 286 0.15 -41.72 22.81
CA VAL A 286 1.01 -42.88 22.51
C VAL A 286 1.54 -43.53 23.79
N MET A 287 1.78 -42.75 24.84
CA MET A 287 2.22 -43.24 26.15
C MET A 287 1.05 -43.48 27.12
N GLY A 288 -0.20 -43.43 26.63
CA GLY A 288 -1.42 -43.59 27.42
C GLY A 288 -1.89 -42.31 28.13
N GLY A 289 -1.24 -41.18 27.87
CA GLY A 289 -1.63 -39.88 28.42
C GLY A 289 -3.01 -39.43 27.94
N LEU A 290 -3.63 -38.52 28.70
CA LEU A 290 -5.00 -38.04 28.46
C LEU A 290 -5.04 -36.55 28.13
N SER A 291 -3.92 -35.97 27.70
CA SER A 291 -3.88 -34.56 27.33
C SER A 291 -4.57 -34.33 25.97
N THR A 292 -5.17 -33.16 25.79
CA THR A 292 -5.87 -32.77 24.56
C THR A 292 -5.23 -31.54 23.91
N GLY A 293 -5.58 -31.27 22.66
CA GLY A 293 -5.07 -30.14 21.90
C GLY A 293 -5.92 -29.87 20.66
N PHE A 294 -6.22 -28.60 20.42
CA PHE A 294 -7.06 -28.12 19.32
C PHE A 294 -6.45 -26.85 18.73
N ILE A 295 -6.33 -26.83 17.41
CA ILE A 295 -5.91 -25.66 16.65
C ILE A 295 -7.14 -25.10 15.94
N ARG A 296 -7.29 -23.77 16.00
CA ARG A 296 -8.22 -23.05 15.13
C ARG A 296 -7.63 -21.69 14.77
N GLN A 297 -8.16 -21.08 13.73
CA GLN A 297 -7.94 -19.67 13.48
C GLN A 297 -8.82 -18.84 14.43
N ASP A 298 -8.27 -17.73 14.92
CA ASP A 298 -8.97 -16.70 15.70
C ASP A 298 -8.54 -15.35 15.14
N ASP A 299 -9.39 -14.72 14.35
CA ASP A 299 -9.05 -13.57 13.49
C ASP A 299 -7.79 -13.85 12.64
N ASP A 300 -6.77 -13.01 12.73
CA ASP A 300 -5.50 -13.16 12.00
C ASP A 300 -4.45 -13.98 12.77
N THR A 301 -4.88 -14.80 13.73
CA THR A 301 -3.98 -15.53 14.63
C THR A 301 -4.25 -17.03 14.64
N LEU A 302 -3.21 -17.80 15.01
CA LEU A 302 -3.36 -19.21 15.35
C LEU A 302 -3.67 -19.34 16.84
N LEU A 303 -4.78 -19.99 17.18
CA LEU A 303 -5.13 -20.32 18.55
C LEU A 303 -4.95 -21.81 18.82
N PHE A 304 -4.12 -22.13 19.82
CA PHE A 304 -3.92 -23.47 20.35
C PHE A 304 -4.46 -23.58 21.77
N THR A 305 -5.40 -24.50 21.97
CA THR A 305 -6.07 -24.71 23.26
C THR A 305 -6.20 -26.18 23.59
N GLY A 306 -6.42 -26.51 24.86
CA GLY A 306 -6.63 -27.89 25.29
C GLY A 306 -6.51 -28.02 26.80
N GLU A 307 -6.31 -29.25 27.26
CA GLU A 307 -6.13 -29.58 28.67
C GLU A 307 -4.97 -30.57 28.83
N THR A 308 -4.01 -30.27 29.71
CA THR A 308 -2.96 -31.22 30.08
C THR A 308 -3.41 -32.09 31.24
N SER A 309 -3.12 -33.40 31.19
CA SER A 309 -3.43 -34.34 32.26
C SER A 309 -2.20 -35.12 32.71
N LEU A 310 -1.89 -35.10 34.01
CA LEU A 310 -0.76 -35.86 34.58
C LEU A 310 -1.06 -37.35 34.77
N ARG A 311 -2.27 -37.80 34.40
CA ARG A 311 -2.63 -39.22 34.45
C ARG A 311 -1.82 -40.00 33.43
N ASN A 312 -1.50 -41.25 33.76
CA ASN A 312 -0.73 -42.15 32.90
C ASN A 312 0.62 -41.57 32.43
N ASN A 313 1.29 -40.84 33.33
CA ASN A 313 2.57 -40.18 33.05
C ASN A 313 2.49 -39.13 31.91
N GLY A 314 1.30 -38.57 31.68
CA GLY A 314 1.07 -37.52 30.68
C GLY A 314 1.50 -36.12 31.14
N GLY A 315 0.85 -35.12 30.56
CA GLY A 315 1.03 -33.71 30.82
C GLY A 315 1.69 -32.98 29.66
N PHE A 316 1.46 -33.45 28.43
CA PHE A 316 2.09 -32.96 27.22
C PHE A 316 1.06 -32.73 26.11
N SER A 317 1.13 -31.56 25.50
CA SER A 317 0.42 -31.25 24.26
C SER A 317 1.29 -30.31 23.43
N SER A 318 1.33 -30.50 22.12
CA SER A 318 2.14 -29.68 21.24
C SER A 318 1.51 -29.46 19.88
N ILE A 319 1.96 -28.41 19.21
CA ILE A 319 1.63 -28.13 17.82
C ILE A 319 2.91 -27.94 17.02
N ARG A 320 2.91 -28.36 15.76
CA ARG A 320 4.08 -28.24 14.88
C ARG A 320 3.69 -27.99 13.44
N ALA A 321 4.55 -27.30 12.70
CA ALA A 321 4.42 -27.11 11.26
C ALA A 321 5.77 -27.24 10.55
N GLY A 322 5.73 -27.75 9.32
CA GLY A 322 6.89 -27.86 8.45
C GLY A 322 7.24 -26.53 7.78
N LEU A 323 8.54 -26.27 7.65
CA LEU A 323 9.11 -25.14 6.93
C LEU A 323 9.81 -25.60 5.64
N PRO A 324 9.78 -24.78 4.56
CA PRO A 324 10.64 -25.00 3.40
C PRO A 324 12.12 -25.07 3.78
N ALA A 325 12.90 -25.80 2.98
CA ALA A 325 14.35 -25.84 3.16
C ALA A 325 14.95 -24.43 3.08
N GLY A 326 15.84 -24.11 4.02
CA GLY A 326 16.49 -22.80 4.08
C GLY A 326 15.58 -21.65 4.50
N ALA A 327 14.38 -21.91 5.02
CA ALA A 327 13.46 -20.85 5.46
C ALA A 327 14.10 -19.87 6.48
N LEU A 328 15.00 -20.38 7.34
CA LEU A 328 15.75 -19.61 8.33
C LEU A 328 17.22 -19.42 7.97
N ALA A 329 17.64 -19.69 6.74
CA ALA A 329 19.02 -19.45 6.31
C ALA A 329 19.38 -17.96 6.45
N GLY A 330 20.46 -17.68 7.18
CA GLY A 330 20.92 -16.32 7.43
C GLY A 330 20.09 -15.55 8.46
N TYR A 331 19.42 -16.23 9.39
CA TYR A 331 18.80 -15.65 10.59
C TYR A 331 19.37 -16.35 11.82
N ASP A 332 19.53 -15.62 12.93
CA ASP A 332 20.21 -16.07 14.16
C ASP A 332 19.23 -16.40 15.30
N ALA A 333 18.00 -15.92 15.23
CA ALA A 333 16.96 -16.13 16.23
C ALA A 333 15.60 -16.41 15.59
N VAL A 334 14.65 -16.91 16.39
CA VAL A 334 13.23 -16.96 16.06
C VAL A 334 12.50 -16.03 17.02
N ARG A 335 11.75 -15.07 16.49
CA ARG A 335 10.90 -14.17 17.27
C ARG A 335 9.45 -14.56 17.09
N ILE A 336 8.72 -14.60 18.19
CA ILE A 336 7.29 -14.89 18.21
C ILE A 336 6.56 -13.77 18.90
N ARG A 337 5.32 -13.52 18.47
CA ARG A 337 4.38 -12.68 19.20
C ARG A 337 3.18 -13.50 19.62
N VAL A 338 3.00 -13.63 20.92
CA VAL A 338 2.06 -14.59 21.51
C VAL A 338 1.29 -13.99 22.68
N LYS A 339 0.09 -14.53 22.93
CA LYS A 339 -0.73 -14.26 24.12
C LYS A 339 -1.02 -15.58 24.82
N GLY A 340 -0.49 -15.73 26.03
CA GLY A 340 -0.58 -16.98 26.78
C GLY A 340 -1.52 -16.92 27.98
N ASP A 341 -1.50 -18.00 28.72
CA ASP A 341 -2.41 -18.32 29.84
C ASP A 341 -1.76 -18.16 31.22
N GLY A 342 -0.50 -17.74 31.28
CA GLY A 342 0.28 -17.66 32.51
C GLY A 342 1.15 -18.91 32.78
N ARG A 343 1.18 -19.87 31.84
CA ARG A 343 2.00 -21.08 31.96
C ARG A 343 3.35 -20.92 31.25
N THR A 344 4.24 -21.87 31.53
CA THR A 344 5.55 -21.98 30.88
C THR A 344 5.41 -22.76 29.59
N TRP A 345 5.75 -22.12 28.48
CA TRP A 345 5.68 -22.69 27.14
C TRP A 345 7.09 -22.98 26.61
N ILE A 346 7.17 -23.83 25.60
CA ILE A 346 8.41 -24.13 24.88
C ILE A 346 8.22 -23.71 23.44
N LEU A 347 9.18 -22.96 22.90
CA LEU A 347 9.35 -22.75 21.47
C LEU A 347 10.43 -23.71 20.98
N GLY A 348 10.12 -24.48 19.93
CA GLY A 348 11.04 -25.46 19.35
C GLY A 348 11.25 -25.26 17.86
N VAL A 349 12.44 -25.67 17.38
CA VAL A 349 12.77 -25.82 15.96
C VAL A 349 13.28 -27.22 15.67
N ARG A 350 13.10 -27.68 14.44
CA ARG A 350 13.36 -29.08 14.07
C ARG A 350 14.29 -29.19 12.86
N SER A 351 15.15 -30.21 12.86
CA SER A 351 15.98 -30.57 11.69
C SER A 351 15.18 -31.28 10.58
N GLN A 352 14.01 -31.82 10.93
CA GLN A 352 13.12 -32.56 10.02
C GLN A 352 11.67 -32.04 10.14
N SER A 353 10.93 -32.08 9.04
CA SER A 353 9.51 -31.68 8.98
C SER A 353 8.53 -32.75 9.49
N GLY A 354 9.01 -33.97 9.76
CA GLY A 354 8.19 -35.11 10.19
C GLY A 354 7.92 -35.20 11.70
N MET A 355 7.18 -36.23 12.10
CA MET A 355 6.70 -36.47 13.48
C MET A 355 7.75 -37.06 14.46
N GLY A 356 9.05 -36.94 14.16
CA GLY A 356 10.13 -37.50 14.99
C GLY A 356 10.28 -36.82 16.37
N GLY A 357 11.11 -37.40 17.23
CA GLY A 357 11.39 -36.87 18.57
C GLY A 357 12.49 -35.80 18.66
N ASP A 358 13.21 -35.53 17.56
CA ASP A 358 14.33 -34.59 17.45
C ASP A 358 13.86 -33.13 17.46
N SER A 359 14.38 -32.31 18.36
CA SER A 359 14.03 -30.89 18.45
C SER A 359 15.01 -30.05 19.26
N TYR A 360 15.02 -28.74 19.02
CA TYR A 360 15.84 -27.76 19.72
C TYR A 360 14.94 -26.72 20.38
N TRP A 361 15.03 -26.59 21.71
CA TRP A 361 14.04 -25.90 22.54
C TRP A 361 14.58 -24.66 23.23
N THR A 362 13.70 -23.70 23.46
CA THR A 362 13.82 -22.72 24.55
C THR A 362 12.52 -22.63 25.32
N ARG A 363 12.59 -22.32 26.61
CA ARG A 363 11.42 -22.11 27.47
C ARG A 363 11.14 -20.62 27.61
N PHE A 364 9.87 -20.26 27.71
CA PHE A 364 9.44 -18.90 28.03
C PHE A 364 8.17 -18.93 28.88
N ASP A 365 8.07 -18.00 29.82
CA ASP A 365 6.89 -17.85 30.67
C ASP A 365 5.91 -16.85 30.06
N THR A 366 4.64 -17.20 30.00
CA THR A 366 3.61 -16.28 29.50
C THR A 366 2.97 -15.49 30.63
N ARG A 367 2.39 -14.33 30.29
CA ARG A 367 1.51 -13.57 31.18
C ARG A 367 0.08 -13.75 30.72
N LYS A 368 -0.80 -14.11 31.66
CA LYS A 368 -2.18 -14.49 31.34
C LYS A 368 -2.92 -13.34 30.67
N GLY A 369 -3.30 -13.53 29.41
CA GLY A 369 -4.08 -12.57 28.64
C GLY A 369 -3.30 -11.36 28.14
N GLU A 370 -1.97 -11.32 28.28
CA GLU A 370 -1.12 -10.25 27.75
C GLU A 370 -0.38 -10.71 26.50
N TRP A 371 -0.36 -9.85 25.49
CA TRP A 371 0.50 -10.03 24.31
C TRP A 371 1.96 -9.78 24.69
N MET A 372 2.84 -10.67 24.27
CA MET A 372 4.27 -10.57 24.49
C MET A 372 5.06 -10.97 23.25
N THR A 373 6.25 -10.39 23.14
CA THR A 373 7.22 -10.76 22.11
C THR A 373 8.35 -11.53 22.77
N VAL A 374 8.65 -12.73 22.26
CA VAL A 374 9.76 -13.57 22.71
C VAL A 374 10.74 -13.72 21.55
N THR A 375 12.01 -13.41 21.76
CA THR A 375 13.08 -13.66 20.78
C THR A 375 13.98 -14.76 21.32
N ALA A 376 14.11 -15.84 20.57
CA ALA A 376 14.84 -17.05 20.93
C ALA A 376 16.06 -17.22 20.01
N PRO A 377 17.29 -16.97 20.49
CA PRO A 377 18.49 -17.24 19.72
C PRO A 377 18.61 -18.73 19.39
N ILE A 378 18.77 -19.06 18.11
CA ILE A 378 18.87 -20.46 17.63
C ILE A 378 20.10 -21.15 18.24
N SER A 379 21.19 -20.39 18.42
CA SER A 379 22.43 -20.86 19.04
C SER A 379 22.29 -21.27 20.51
N GLU A 380 21.28 -20.73 21.21
CA GLU A 380 21.03 -20.98 22.63
C GLU A 380 20.03 -22.11 22.87
N MET A 381 19.33 -22.58 21.83
CA MET A 381 18.34 -23.64 21.96
C MET A 381 19.01 -24.97 22.36
N GLU A 382 18.41 -25.64 23.35
CA GLU A 382 18.87 -26.93 23.87
C GLU A 382 18.40 -28.07 22.97
N HIS A 383 19.28 -29.00 22.62
CA HIS A 383 18.91 -30.16 21.81
C HIS A 383 18.22 -31.22 22.68
N HIS A 384 17.07 -31.69 22.22
CA HIS A 384 16.25 -32.70 22.87
C HIS A 384 15.85 -33.81 21.90
N PHE A 385 15.86 -35.05 22.39
CA PHE A 385 15.31 -36.21 21.70
C PHE A 385 14.27 -36.86 22.61
N PHE A 386 13.01 -36.86 22.17
CA PHE A 386 11.86 -37.30 22.99
C PHE A 386 11.81 -36.65 24.39
N GLY A 387 12.22 -35.38 24.47
CA GLY A 387 12.26 -34.59 25.69
C GLY A 387 13.47 -34.79 26.59
N GLU A 388 14.29 -35.81 26.34
CA GLU A 388 15.59 -35.94 26.99
C GLU A 388 16.58 -34.97 26.37
N ARG A 389 17.27 -34.19 27.22
CA ARG A 389 18.30 -33.26 26.76
C ARG A 389 19.54 -34.03 26.34
N ILE A 390 20.00 -33.79 25.12
CA ILE A 390 21.20 -34.39 24.55
C ILE A 390 22.15 -33.31 24.04
N PRO A 391 23.45 -33.60 23.86
CA PRO A 391 24.36 -32.68 23.19
C PRO A 391 23.93 -32.42 21.74
N GLY A 392 24.09 -31.18 21.27
CA GLY A 392 23.87 -30.84 19.87
C GLY A 392 23.57 -29.37 19.64
N ARG A 393 23.76 -28.94 18.40
CA ARG A 393 23.42 -27.60 17.89
C ARG A 393 22.76 -27.77 16.53
N ILE A 394 21.92 -26.81 16.16
CA ILE A 394 21.31 -26.73 14.84
C ILE A 394 21.78 -25.47 14.14
N SER A 395 22.10 -25.59 12.85
CA SER A 395 22.33 -24.42 11.99
C SER A 395 20.98 -23.92 11.47
N PRO A 396 20.76 -22.60 11.38
CA PRO A 396 19.52 -22.03 10.85
C PRO A 396 19.12 -22.57 9.45
N SER A 397 20.11 -22.85 8.59
CA SER A 397 19.89 -23.42 7.25
C SER A 397 19.35 -24.86 7.27
N ASN A 398 19.51 -25.59 8.38
CA ASN A 398 19.07 -26.97 8.56
C ASN A 398 17.69 -27.06 9.23
N ILE A 399 17.08 -25.95 9.63
CA ILE A 399 15.74 -25.96 10.22
C ILE A 399 14.70 -26.28 9.15
N ARG A 400 13.78 -27.19 9.47
CA ARG A 400 12.70 -27.70 8.61
C ARG A 400 11.33 -27.67 9.29
N GLY A 401 11.23 -27.12 10.50
CA GLY A 401 9.96 -26.97 11.20
C GLY A 401 10.06 -26.14 12.47
N VAL A 402 8.91 -25.66 12.93
CA VAL A 402 8.72 -24.90 14.18
C VAL A 402 7.60 -25.56 14.97
N GLU A 403 7.67 -25.48 16.29
CA GLU A 403 6.71 -26.09 17.19
C GLU A 403 6.55 -25.34 18.51
N PHE A 404 5.40 -25.50 19.13
CA PHE A 404 5.10 -25.03 20.49
C PHE A 404 4.71 -26.20 21.38
N TYR A 405 5.22 -26.22 22.60
CA TYR A 405 4.83 -27.21 23.61
C TYR A 405 4.25 -26.56 24.85
N ILE A 406 3.29 -27.26 25.43
CA ILE A 406 2.99 -27.18 26.86
C ILE A 406 3.47 -28.49 27.51
N TYR A 407 4.52 -28.37 28.34
CA TYR A 407 5.13 -29.48 29.08
C TYR A 407 5.72 -28.99 30.40
N ASP A 408 4.90 -28.28 31.17
CA ASP A 408 5.27 -27.63 32.44
C ASP A 408 4.99 -28.50 33.67
N LYS A 409 4.58 -29.77 33.45
CA LYS A 409 4.18 -30.73 34.49
C LYS A 409 3.01 -30.25 35.37
N LYS A 410 2.12 -29.43 34.81
CA LYS A 410 0.86 -29.04 35.47
C LYS A 410 -0.33 -29.67 34.74
N ALA A 411 -1.37 -30.02 35.50
CA ALA A 411 -2.66 -30.41 34.94
C ALA A 411 -3.56 -29.17 34.77
N GLY A 412 -4.48 -29.23 33.82
CA GLY A 412 -5.51 -28.21 33.61
C GLY A 412 -5.46 -27.55 32.24
N PRO A 413 -6.38 -26.60 32.00
CA PRO A 413 -6.56 -25.98 30.68
C PRO A 413 -5.32 -25.18 30.30
N PHE A 414 -5.11 -25.04 29.00
CA PHE A 414 -4.11 -24.15 28.45
C PHE A 414 -4.64 -23.39 27.22
N SER A 415 -4.02 -22.24 26.95
CA SER A 415 -4.30 -21.43 25.77
C SER A 415 -3.06 -20.65 25.35
N LEU A 416 -2.70 -20.75 24.06
CA LEU A 416 -1.69 -19.93 23.42
C LEU A 416 -2.24 -19.40 22.10
N GLN A 417 -2.29 -18.09 21.97
CA GLN A 417 -2.57 -17.41 20.72
C GLN A 417 -1.26 -16.93 20.11
N VAL A 418 -1.07 -17.13 18.81
CA VAL A 418 0.16 -16.80 18.07
C VAL A 418 -0.20 -15.87 16.93
N GLU A 419 0.31 -14.64 16.99
CA GLU A 419 0.10 -13.61 15.96
C GLU A 419 1.17 -13.68 14.89
N SER A 420 2.44 -13.84 15.28
CA SER A 420 3.54 -13.93 14.32
C SER A 420 4.65 -14.88 14.77
N ILE A 421 5.34 -15.43 13.78
CA ILE A 421 6.60 -16.18 13.93
C ILE A 421 7.54 -15.69 12.84
N GLU A 422 8.71 -15.20 13.24
CA GLU A 422 9.67 -14.56 12.36
C GLU A 422 11.08 -15.09 12.62
N GLY A 423 11.87 -15.33 11.57
CA GLY A 423 13.33 -15.49 11.72
C GLY A 423 13.98 -14.14 11.92
N VAL A 424 14.97 -14.00 12.80
CA VAL A 424 15.60 -12.72 13.15
C VAL A 424 17.11 -12.71 12.94
N ARG A 425 17.69 -11.71 12.26
CA ARG A 425 19.14 -11.51 12.12
C ARG A 425 19.68 -10.75 13.32
N GLY A 426 20.76 -11.25 13.90
CA GLY A 426 21.49 -10.56 14.95
C GLY A 426 22.36 -9.46 14.37
N ARG A 427 21.94 -8.20 14.51
CA ARG A 427 22.91 -7.11 14.69
C ARG A 427 23.11 -6.97 16.19
N SER A 428 24.20 -7.55 16.71
CA SER A 428 24.71 -7.43 18.08
C SER A 428 23.63 -7.40 19.18
N LEU A 429 23.36 -8.55 19.81
CA LEU A 429 22.71 -8.59 21.13
C LEU A 429 23.50 -7.77 22.16
#